data_AF-A0A521G4A5-F1
#
_entry.id   AF-A0A521G4A5-F1
#
_cell.length_a   1.000
_cell.length_b   1.000
_cell.length_c   1.000
_cell.angle_alpha   90.00
_cell.angle_beta   90.00
_cell.angle_gamma   90.00
#
_symmetry.space_group_name_H-M   'P 1'
#
loop_
_entity.id
_entity.type
_entity.pdbx_description
1 polymer ?
#
loop_
_entity_poly.entity_id
_entity_poly.type
_entity_poly.pdbx_seq_one_letter_code
_entity_poly.pdbx_strand_id
1 'polypeptide(L)'
;MAKIAILYCKQIKDHSCIACAKCYKGMAEKNGEFARYKDEEIELVAMTDCGGCPGLTVPRVKLLKETTSNIGRPMEVVHLGTCIKAAMETAGCPLMYEDLKITLEKKFGVQVVLGTHSY
;
A
#
# COMPACT_ATOMS: atom_id res chain seq x y z
N MET A 1 15.49 7.01 5.31
CA MET A 1 14.60 7.43 4.20
C MET A 1 13.83 6.20 3.81
N ALA A 2 12.55 6.17 4.13
CA ALA A 2 11.70 5.02 3.89
C ALA A 2 11.22 5.02 2.44
N LYS A 3 11.62 4.01 1.68
CA LYS A 3 11.17 3.82 0.29
C LYS A 3 9.88 3.02 0.26
N ILE A 4 8.76 3.74 0.20
CA ILE A 4 7.44 3.12 0.32
C ILE A 4 6.74 3.03 -1.03
N ALA A 5 5.99 1.95 -1.21
CA ALA A 5 4.96 1.86 -2.23
C ALA A 5 3.58 1.77 -1.58
N ILE A 6 2.55 2.27 -2.25
CA ILE A 6 1.16 2.24 -1.76
C ILE A 6 0.29 1.47 -2.75
N LEU A 7 -0.43 0.46 -2.25
CA LEU A 7 -1.52 -0.18 -2.97
C LEU A 7 -2.86 0.44 -2.56
N TYR A 8 -3.63 0.93 -3.51
CA TYR A 8 -5.02 1.37 -3.28
C TYR A 8 -6.03 0.32 -3.76
N CYS A 9 -7.25 0.38 -3.23
CA CYS A 9 -8.33 -0.49 -3.68
C CYS A 9 -8.79 -0.08 -5.09
N LYS A 10 -8.74 -1.02 -6.04
CA LYS A 10 -9.18 -0.80 -7.43
C LYS A 10 -10.65 -0.38 -7.54
N GLN A 11 -11.51 -0.90 -6.65
CA GLN A 11 -12.95 -0.65 -6.66
C GLN A 11 -13.35 0.66 -5.97
N ILE A 12 -12.47 1.24 -5.16
CA ILE A 12 -12.77 2.43 -4.34
C ILE A 12 -12.08 3.69 -4.85
N LYS A 13 -10.87 3.55 -5.41
CA LYS A 13 -10.13 4.71 -5.94
C LYS A 13 -10.96 5.43 -6.99
N ASP A 14 -11.05 6.74 -6.84
CA ASP A 14 -11.79 7.68 -7.68
C ASP A 14 -13.30 7.42 -7.79
N HIS A 15 -13.85 6.50 -6.98
CA HIS A 15 -15.29 6.34 -6.76
C HIS A 15 -15.71 6.95 -5.43
N SER A 16 -15.04 6.58 -4.34
CA SER A 16 -15.30 7.10 -2.99
C SER A 16 -14.02 7.58 -2.28
N CYS A 17 -12.85 7.13 -2.71
CA CYS A 17 -11.55 7.68 -2.30
C CYS A 17 -10.95 8.51 -3.45
N ILE A 18 -11.17 9.82 -3.43
CA ILE A 18 -10.87 10.72 -4.55
C ILE A 18 -9.41 11.15 -4.55
N ALA A 19 -8.74 10.99 -5.70
CA ALA A 19 -7.39 11.47 -6.00
C ALA A 19 -6.28 10.95 -5.04
N CYS A 20 -6.60 9.96 -4.19
CA CYS A 20 -5.77 9.57 -3.06
C CYS A 20 -5.30 10.78 -2.21
N ALA A 21 -6.05 11.88 -2.21
CA ALA A 21 -5.62 13.16 -1.64
C ALA A 21 -5.28 13.04 -0.14
N LYS A 22 -6.07 12.23 0.58
CA LYS A 22 -5.85 11.91 1.99
C LYS A 22 -4.55 11.13 2.22
N CYS A 23 -4.15 10.23 1.31
CA CYS A 23 -2.86 9.53 1.39
C CYS A 23 -1.70 10.51 1.24
N TYR A 24 -1.77 11.42 0.27
CA TYR A 24 -0.73 12.45 0.06
C TYR A 24 -0.60 13.37 1.26
N LYS A 25 -1.71 13.92 1.77
CA LYS A 25 -1.71 14.73 2.98
C LYS A 25 -1.18 13.92 4.19
N GLY A 26 -1.61 12.68 4.33
CA GLY A 26 -1.16 11.79 5.41
C GLY A 26 0.35 11.53 5.40
N MET A 27 0.97 11.35 4.23
CA MET A 27 2.42 11.21 4.12
C MET A 27 3.13 12.51 4.53
N ALA A 28 2.65 13.66 4.04
CA ALA A 28 3.25 14.97 4.33
C ALA A 28 3.20 15.30 5.83
N GLU A 29 2.08 14.97 6.50
CA GLU A 29 1.86 15.23 7.92
C GLU A 29 2.29 14.08 8.84
N LYS A 30 2.83 12.98 8.28
CA LYS A 30 3.15 11.75 9.04
C LYS A 30 1.95 11.22 9.86
N ASN A 31 0.74 11.32 9.31
CA ASN A 31 -0.49 10.92 9.97
C ASN A 31 -0.75 9.40 9.84
N GLY A 32 -1.42 8.83 10.84
CA GLY A 32 -1.87 7.44 10.82
C GLY A 32 -0.69 6.47 10.77
N GLU A 33 -0.72 5.54 9.81
CA GLU A 33 0.35 4.56 9.64
C GLU A 33 1.66 5.20 9.18
N PHE A 34 1.64 6.44 8.67
CA PHE A 34 2.87 7.16 8.34
C PHE A 34 3.62 7.72 9.56
N ALA A 35 3.01 7.72 10.76
CA ALA A 35 3.67 8.16 12.00
C ALA A 35 4.89 7.32 12.37
N ARG A 36 4.96 6.08 11.86
CA ARG A 36 6.14 5.21 11.99
C ARG A 36 7.40 5.80 11.36
N TYR A 37 7.25 6.73 10.42
CA TYR A 37 8.34 7.41 9.72
C TYR A 37 8.59 8.83 10.25
N LYS A 38 8.27 9.11 11.52
CA LYS A 38 8.41 10.45 12.11
C LYS A 38 9.88 10.94 12.12
N ASP A 39 10.83 10.01 12.22
CA ASP A 39 12.27 10.30 12.33
C ASP A 39 13.01 10.14 10.99
N GLU A 40 12.29 9.97 9.88
CA GLU A 40 12.91 9.83 8.56
C GLU A 40 12.04 10.37 7.40
N GLU A 41 12.67 10.73 6.28
CA GLU A 41 11.93 11.13 5.07
C GLU A 41 11.21 9.94 4.43
N ILE A 42 10.03 10.19 3.84
CA ILE A 42 9.30 9.21 3.04
C ILE A 42 9.59 9.50 1.57
N GLU A 43 10.09 8.50 0.85
CA GLU A 43 10.11 8.49 -0.61
C GLU A 43 8.96 7.60 -1.11
N LEU A 44 7.97 8.19 -1.79
CA LEU A 44 6.98 7.41 -2.52
C LEU A 44 7.60 6.91 -3.84
N VAL A 45 7.95 5.63 -3.88
CA VAL A 45 8.57 5.03 -5.08
C VAL A 45 7.54 4.63 -6.13
N ALA A 46 6.35 4.20 -5.69
CA ALA A 46 5.25 3.87 -6.58
C ALA A 46 3.90 3.86 -5.85
N MET A 47 2.82 4.07 -6.61
CA MET A 47 1.45 3.91 -6.12
C MET A 47 0.61 3.25 -7.20
N THR A 48 -0.13 2.17 -6.87
CA THR A 48 -0.93 1.42 -7.85
C THR A 48 -2.08 0.67 -7.19
N ASP A 49 -2.94 0.01 -7.97
CA ASP A 49 -4.07 -0.75 -7.40
C ASP A 49 -3.68 -2.15 -6.90
N CYS A 50 -4.46 -2.69 -5.97
CA CYS A 50 -4.30 -4.04 -5.43
C CYS A 50 -4.49 -5.19 -6.44
N GLY A 51 -4.82 -4.91 -7.70
CA GLY A 51 -5.09 -5.91 -8.74
C GLY A 51 -6.58 -6.25 -8.90
N GLY A 52 -7.43 -5.78 -8.01
CA GLY A 52 -8.86 -6.09 -8.03
C GLY A 52 -9.21 -7.45 -7.43
N CYS A 53 -10.50 -7.65 -7.17
CA CYS A 53 -11.04 -8.87 -6.58
C CYS A 53 -11.31 -9.91 -7.69
N PRO A 54 -11.03 -11.21 -7.47
CA PRO A 54 -10.84 -11.85 -6.17
C PRO A 54 -9.40 -12.07 -5.66
N GLY A 55 -8.30 -11.72 -6.36
CA GLY A 55 -6.98 -12.11 -5.83
C GLY A 55 -5.72 -11.84 -6.63
N LEU A 56 -5.51 -10.62 -7.14
CA LEU A 56 -4.29 -10.28 -7.88
C LEU A 56 -3.20 -9.57 -7.06
N THR A 57 -3.37 -9.42 -5.75
CA THR A 57 -2.43 -8.63 -4.92
C THR A 57 -1.00 -9.18 -4.92
N VAL A 58 -0.81 -10.50 -4.79
CA VAL A 58 0.53 -11.12 -4.76
C VAL A 58 1.30 -10.91 -6.07
N PRO A 59 0.76 -11.27 -7.26
CA PRO A 59 1.47 -11.01 -8.52
C PRO A 59 1.65 -9.51 -8.79
N ARG A 60 0.73 -8.65 -8.31
CA ARG A 60 0.89 -7.18 -8.41
C ARG A 60 2.07 -6.68 -7.60
N VAL A 61 2.24 -7.13 -6.36
CA VAL A 61 3.39 -6.74 -5.53
C VAL A 61 4.70 -7.28 -6.13
N LYS A 62 4.70 -8.50 -6.68
CA LYS A 62 5.86 -9.05 -7.39
C LYS A 62 6.29 -8.12 -8.53
N LEU A 63 5.36 -7.82 -9.45
CA LEU A 63 5.63 -6.98 -10.61
C LEU A 63 6.04 -5.56 -10.20
N LEU A 64 5.40 -5.01 -9.15
CA LEU A 64 5.75 -3.70 -8.61
C LEU A 64 7.19 -3.69 -8.09
N LYS A 65 7.63 -4.75 -7.39
CA LYS A 65 9.00 -4.87 -6.87
C LYS A 65 10.03 -4.94 -8.00
N GLU A 66 9.77 -5.77 -9.00
CA GLU A 66 10.64 -5.93 -10.17
C GLU A 66 10.73 -4.61 -10.94
N THR A 67 9.59 -3.98 -11.22
CA THR A 67 9.51 -2.72 -11.97
C THR A 67 10.26 -1.60 -11.26
N THR A 68 10.00 -1.40 -9.97
CA THR A 68 10.63 -0.34 -9.16
C THR A 68 12.13 -0.55 -9.01
N SER A 69 12.58 -1.80 -8.83
CA SER A 69 14.00 -2.15 -8.81
C SER A 69 14.68 -1.85 -10.16
N ASN A 70 14.05 -2.26 -11.27
CA ASN A 70 14.62 -2.12 -12.61
C ASN A 70 14.78 -0.66 -13.07
N ILE A 71 13.97 0.26 -12.56
CA ILE A 71 14.10 1.70 -12.82
C ILE A 71 14.95 2.44 -11.77
N GLY A 72 15.63 1.71 -10.88
CA GLY A 72 16.53 2.28 -9.88
C GLY A 72 15.85 2.90 -8.65
N ARG A 73 14.58 2.57 -8.38
CA ARG A 73 13.80 3.09 -7.24
C ARG A 73 13.20 1.96 -6.40
N PRO A 74 14.00 1.03 -5.85
CA PRO A 74 13.49 -0.17 -5.18
C PRO A 74 12.59 0.17 -3.99
N MET A 75 11.47 -0.54 -3.84
CA MET A 75 10.62 -0.43 -2.66
C MET A 75 11.08 -1.33 -1.52
N GLU A 76 10.93 -0.84 -0.28
CA GLU A 76 11.26 -1.56 0.95
C GLU A 76 10.00 -1.87 1.78
N VAL A 77 9.02 -0.97 1.74
CA VAL A 77 7.74 -1.12 2.45
C VAL A 77 6.58 -1.00 1.47
N VAL A 78 5.57 -1.86 1.61
CA VAL A 78 4.29 -1.73 0.90
C VAL A 78 3.17 -1.43 1.90
N HIS A 79 2.51 -0.31 1.71
CA HIS A 79 1.29 0.04 2.42
C HIS A 79 0.08 -0.46 1.64
N LEU A 80 -0.79 -1.23 2.29
CA LEU A 80 -2.14 -1.48 1.82
C LEU A 80 -3.02 -0.31 2.27
N GLY A 81 -3.48 0.50 1.33
CA GLY A 81 -4.16 1.77 1.61
C GLY A 81 -5.33 1.66 2.57
N THR A 82 -5.65 2.75 3.27
CA THR A 82 -6.81 2.82 4.17
C THR A 82 -8.12 2.46 3.44
N CYS A 83 -8.20 2.73 2.13
CA CYS A 83 -9.31 2.26 1.29
C CYS A 83 -9.39 0.72 1.15
N ILE A 84 -8.28 -0.01 1.13
CA ILE A 84 -8.28 -1.48 1.16
C ILE A 84 -8.76 -1.96 2.53
N LYS A 85 -8.24 -1.39 3.61
CA LYS A 85 -8.70 -1.69 4.98
C LYS A 85 -10.20 -1.49 5.12
N ALA A 86 -10.72 -0.34 4.69
CA ALA A 86 -12.15 -0.07 4.69
C ALA A 86 -12.93 -1.09 3.83
N ALA A 87 -12.41 -1.48 2.66
CA ALA A 87 -13.06 -2.50 1.84
C ALA A 87 -13.15 -3.87 2.53
N MET A 88 -12.12 -4.24 3.29
CA MET A 88 -12.11 -5.47 4.11
C MET A 88 -13.16 -5.41 5.22
N GLU A 89 -13.32 -4.25 5.85
CA GLU A 89 -14.24 -4.07 6.98
C GLU A 89 -15.71 -3.91 6.53
N THR A 90 -15.96 -3.23 5.40
CA THR A 90 -17.32 -2.77 5.07
C THR A 90 -17.83 -3.17 3.68
N ALA A 91 -16.97 -3.69 2.80
CA ALA A 91 -17.33 -3.93 1.39
C ALA A 91 -17.02 -5.36 0.89
N GLY A 92 -16.78 -6.30 1.81
CA GLY A 92 -16.58 -7.72 1.48
C GLY A 92 -15.31 -8.00 0.67
N CYS A 93 -14.24 -7.22 0.85
CA CYS A 93 -12.97 -7.51 0.20
C CYS A 93 -12.44 -8.89 0.64
N PRO A 94 -12.11 -9.80 -0.31
CA PRO A 94 -11.67 -11.16 0.02
C PRO A 94 -10.19 -11.23 0.47
N LEU A 95 -9.52 -10.08 0.61
CA LEU A 95 -8.12 -10.02 0.96
C LEU A 95 -7.93 -10.35 2.44
N MET A 96 -7.24 -11.46 2.71
CA MET A 96 -6.84 -11.88 4.05
C MET A 96 -5.49 -11.25 4.42
N TYR A 97 -5.50 -10.17 5.21
CA TYR A 97 -4.29 -9.39 5.47
C TYR A 97 -3.17 -10.17 6.14
N GLU A 98 -3.46 -10.98 7.16
CA GLU A 98 -2.43 -11.73 7.89
C GLU A 98 -1.71 -12.72 6.98
N ASP A 99 -2.46 -13.50 6.20
CA ASP A 99 -1.90 -14.46 5.23
C ASP A 99 -1.11 -13.75 4.12
N LEU A 100 -1.66 -12.63 3.63
CA LEU A 100 -1.01 -11.84 2.59
C LEU A 100 0.30 -11.25 3.11
N LYS A 101 0.31 -10.67 4.31
CA LYS A 101 1.49 -10.11 4.95
C LYS A 101 2.61 -11.14 5.03
N ILE A 102 2.33 -12.30 5.61
CA ILE A 102 3.30 -13.41 5.73
C ILE A 102 3.82 -13.81 4.35
N THR A 103 2.92 -13.93 3.37
CA THR A 103 3.28 -14.34 2.00
C THR A 103 4.21 -13.33 1.32
N LEU A 104 3.89 -12.03 1.40
CA LEU A 104 4.66 -10.97 0.76
C LEU A 104 6.02 -10.76 1.45
N GLU A 105 6.04 -10.76 2.79
CA GLU A 105 7.28 -10.62 3.57
C GLU A 105 8.23 -11.79 3.28
N LYS A 106 7.73 -13.03 3.27
CA LYS A 106 8.56 -14.22 2.99
C LYS A 106 9.02 -14.30 1.54
N LYS A 107 8.14 -14.04 0.56
CA LYS A 107 8.49 -14.20 -0.86
C LYS A 107 9.31 -13.05 -1.41
N PHE A 108 9.07 -11.84 -0.92
CA PHE A 108 9.61 -10.62 -1.53
C PHE A 108 10.47 -9.80 -0.58
N GLY A 109 10.59 -10.12 0.71
CA GLY A 109 11.45 -9.39 1.63
C GLY A 109 11.11 -7.91 1.75
N VAL A 110 9.84 -7.55 1.56
CA VAL A 110 9.31 -6.19 1.77
C VAL A 110 8.48 -6.17 3.03
N GLN A 111 8.55 -5.10 3.82
CA GLN A 111 7.66 -4.93 4.97
C GLN A 111 6.24 -4.62 4.49
N VAL A 112 5.22 -5.19 5.13
CA VAL A 112 3.82 -4.91 4.79
C VAL A 112 3.13 -4.18 5.93
N VAL A 113 2.45 -3.07 5.60
CA VAL A 113 1.70 -2.24 6.54
C VAL A 113 0.24 -2.13 6.09
N LEU A 114 -0.71 -2.39 6.98
CA LEU A 114 -2.13 -2.17 6.71
C LEU A 114 -2.55 -0.77 7.13
N GLY A 115 -2.97 0.04 6.16
CA GLY A 115 -3.43 1.41 6.34
C GLY A 115 -2.45 2.46 5.82
N THR A 116 -2.93 3.69 5.75
CA THR A 116 -2.17 4.89 5.32
C THR A 116 -2.46 6.05 6.28
N HIS A 117 -3.50 6.82 6.05
CA HIS A 117 -3.98 7.89 6.94
C HIS A 117 -5.11 7.40 7.86
N SER A 118 -5.44 8.19 8.89
CA SER A 118 -6.43 7.84 9.93
C SER A 118 -7.84 8.41 9.72
N TYR A 119 -8.11 9.11 8.62
CA TYR A 119 -9.36 9.86 8.37
C TYR A 119 -10.01 9.64 7.00
#